data_AF-A0A7X3T638-F1
#
_entry.id   AF-A0A7X3T638-F1
#
_cell.length_a   1.000
_cell.length_b   1.000
_cell.length_c   1.000
_cell.angle_alpha   90.00
_cell.angle_beta   90.00
_cell.angle_gamma   90.00
#
_symmetry.space_group_name_H-M   'P 1'
#
loop_
_entity.id
_entity.type
_entity.pdbx_description
1 polymer ?
#
loop_
_entity_poly.entity_id
_entity_poly.type
_entity_poly.pdbx_seq_one_letter_code
_entity_poly.pdbx_strand_id
1 'polypeptide(L)'
;MEITKECEEILRLFKKKEKVWWHHIIRDIDIPTYKIVEAFITLFEADLIQARVVGIEKTYDSNAYTDGITHSHEYSLTEKGKAT
;
A
#
# COMPACT_ATOMS: atom_id res chain seq x y z
N MET A 1 8.64 12.11 15.19
CA MET A 1 8.63 11.25 14.00
C MET A 1 8.66 12.16 12.79
N GLU A 2 9.64 12.00 11.91
CA GLU A 2 9.85 12.88 10.75
C GLU A 2 9.21 12.23 9.51
N ILE A 3 8.38 12.98 8.78
CA ILE A 3 7.80 12.54 7.51
C ILE A 3 8.87 12.73 6.43
N THR A 4 9.28 11.66 5.76
CA THR A 4 10.30 11.73 4.71
C THR A 4 9.69 12.15 3.36
N LYS A 5 10.54 12.53 2.39
CA LYS A 5 10.11 12.87 1.03
C LYS A 5 9.33 11.71 0.37
N GLU A 6 9.73 10.47 0.63
CA GLU A 6 9.04 9.27 0.13
C GLU A 6 7.63 9.14 0.73
N CYS A 7 7.48 9.44 2.03
CA CYS A 7 6.18 9.47 2.69
C CYS A 7 5.26 10.52 2.06
N GLU A 8 5.77 11.73 1.79
CA GLU A 8 5.01 12.79 1.13
C GLU A 8 4.55 12.40 -0.28
N GLU A 9 5.40 11.69 -1.02
CA GLU A 9 5.10 11.25 -2.38
C GLU A 9 4.00 10.17 -2.42
N ILE A 10 4.03 9.22 -1.47
CA ILE A 10 2.96 8.24 -1.28
C ILE A 10 1.65 8.91 -0.87
N LEU A 11 1.69 9.85 0.08
CA LEU A 11 0.50 10.62 0.49
C LEU A 11 -0.08 11.40 -0.69
N ARG A 12 0.77 11.99 -1.55
CA ARG A 12 0.33 12.69 -2.77
C ARG A 12 -0.35 11.75 -3.75
N LEU A 13 0.13 10.52 -3.92
CA LEU A 13 -0.54 9.51 -4.75
C LEU A 13 -1.93 9.20 -4.20
N PHE A 14 -2.05 9.01 -2.89
CA PHE A 14 -3.32 8.64 -2.24
C PHE A 14 -4.33 9.79 -2.21
N LYS A 15 -3.86 11.06 -2.17
CA LYS A 15 -4.76 12.23 -2.33
C LYS A 15 -5.38 12.31 -3.73
N LYS A 16 -4.71 11.77 -4.76
CA LYS A 16 -5.21 11.74 -6.15
C LYS A 16 -6.12 10.54 -6.43
N LYS A 17 -6.01 9.47 -5.63
CA LYS A 17 -6.69 8.20 -5.84
C LYS A 17 -7.30 7.73 -4.52
N GLU A 18 -8.62 7.69 -4.44
CA GLU A 18 -9.34 7.29 -3.23
C GLU A 18 -8.89 5.90 -2.71
N LYS A 19 -8.55 4.99 -3.63
CA LYS A 19 -8.14 3.61 -3.37
C LYS A 19 -6.97 3.24 -4.28
N VAL A 20 -5.92 2.65 -3.70
CA VAL A 20 -4.68 2.32 -4.43
C VAL A 20 -4.26 0.89 -4.13
N TRP A 21 -3.75 0.18 -5.13
CA TRP A 21 -3.27 -1.20 -5.00
C TRP A 21 -1.75 -1.22 -5.03
N TRP A 22 -1.12 -2.24 -4.43
CA TRP A 22 0.35 -2.33 -4.35
C TRP A 22 1.04 -2.18 -5.71
N HIS A 23 0.54 -2.85 -6.73
CA HIS A 23 1.11 -2.77 -8.09
C HIS A 23 0.94 -1.38 -8.73
N HIS A 24 -0.06 -0.59 -8.32
CA HIS A 24 -0.20 0.80 -8.76
C HIS A 24 0.85 1.69 -8.11
N ILE A 25 1.19 1.43 -6.84
CA ILE A 25 2.16 2.22 -6.08
C ILE A 25 3.55 2.06 -6.69
N ILE A 26 3.99 0.82 -6.92
CA ILE A 26 5.30 0.53 -7.50
C ILE A 26 5.42 1.07 -8.93
N ARG A 27 4.32 1.05 -9.70
CA ARG A 27 4.33 1.52 -11.10
C ARG A 27 4.29 3.04 -11.21
N ASP A 28 3.49 3.70 -10.37
CA ASP A 28 3.19 5.12 -10.52
C ASP A 28 4.14 6.02 -9.71
N ILE A 29 4.98 5.45 -8.85
CA ILE A 29 5.97 6.17 -8.03
C ILE A 29 7.38 5.78 -8.47
N ASP A 30 8.22 6.76 -8.79
CA ASP A 30 9.64 6.57 -9.11
C ASP A 30 10.50 6.49 -7.83
N ILE A 31 10.17 5.53 -6.97
CA ILE A 31 10.85 5.26 -5.70
C ILE A 31 11.20 3.77 -5.66
N PRO A 32 12.42 3.39 -5.25
CA PRO A 32 12.77 1.98 -5.08
C PRO A 32 11.81 1.26 -4.12
N THR A 33 11.42 0.02 -4.44
CA THR A 33 10.42 -0.72 -3.65
C THR A 33 10.74 -0.79 -2.16
N TYR A 34 12.01 -0.95 -1.77
CA TYR A 34 12.40 -0.98 -0.36
C TYR A 34 12.12 0.35 0.37
N LYS A 35 12.31 1.48 -0.32
CA LYS A 35 11.98 2.83 0.19
C LYS A 35 10.48 3.04 0.31
N ILE A 36 9.69 2.47 -0.61
CA ILE A 36 8.23 2.45 -0.50
C ILE A 36 7.83 1.69 0.77
N VAL A 37 8.41 0.51 1.03
CA VAL A 37 8.13 -0.28 2.24
C VAL A 37 8.48 0.48 3.51
N GLU A 38 9.67 1.11 3.59
CA GLU A 38 10.08 1.95 4.72
C GLU A 38 9.06 3.07 4.99
N ALA A 39 8.67 3.79 3.94
CA ALA A 39 7.69 4.88 4.06
C ALA A 39 6.30 4.37 4.45
N PHE A 40 5.87 3.20 3.96
CA PHE A 40 4.62 2.58 4.37
C PHE A 40 4.61 2.27 5.87
N ILE A 41 5.69 1.70 6.40
CA ILE A 41 5.81 1.41 7.84
C ILE A 41 5.63 2.72 8.63
N THR A 42 6.35 3.79 8.26
CA THR A 42 6.21 5.09 8.92
C THR A 42 4.79 5.65 8.84
N LEU A 43 4.14 5.57 7.68
CA LEU A 43 2.78 6.08 7.48
C LEU A 43 1.71 5.24 8.23
N PHE A 44 1.91 3.93 8.37
CA PHE A 44 1.05 3.06 9.18
C PHE A 44 1.22 3.36 10.68
N GLU A 45 2.45 3.47 11.17
CA GLU A 45 2.74 3.85 12.57
C GLU A 45 2.18 5.24 12.89
N ALA A 46 2.14 6.13 11.89
CA ALA A 46 1.54 7.45 11.99
C ALA A 46 0.01 7.45 11.97
N ASP A 47 -0.65 6.31 11.69
CA ASP A 47 -2.08 6.21 11.43
C ASP A 47 -2.55 7.14 10.29
N LEU A 48 -1.74 7.29 9.24
CA LEU A 48 -2.06 8.13 8.07
C LEU A 48 -2.62 7.31 6.90
N ILE A 49 -2.25 6.02 6.82
CA ILE A 49 -2.75 5.10 5.80
C ILE A 49 -3.32 3.84 6.45
N GLN A 50 -4.25 3.19 5.74
CA GLN A 50 -4.85 1.92 6.14
C GLN A 50 -4.89 0.95 4.96
N ALA A 51 -4.87 -0.35 5.26
CA ALA A 51 -5.04 -1.42 4.29
C ALA A 51 -6.32 -2.20 4.60
N ARG A 52 -7.07 -2.55 3.56
CA ARG A 52 -8.24 -3.41 3.62
C ARG A 52 -8.08 -4.58 2.68
N VAL A 53 -8.37 -5.79 3.17
CA VAL A 53 -8.47 -6.98 2.32
C VAL A 53 -9.75 -6.85 1.48
N VAL A 54 -9.61 -6.80 0.16
CA VAL A 54 -10.71 -6.63 -0.80
C VAL A 54 -11.00 -7.88 -1.62
N GLY A 55 -10.13 -8.88 -1.58
CA GLY A 55 -10.33 -10.14 -2.28
C GLY A 55 -9.47 -11.25 -1.71
N ILE A 56 -10.01 -12.47 -1.75
CA ILE A 56 -9.31 -13.71 -1.50
C ILE A 56 -9.16 -14.37 -2.87
N GLU A 57 -7.99 -14.26 -3.47
CA GLU A 57 -7.68 -14.94 -4.72
C GLU A 57 -7.14 -16.33 -4.38
N LYS A 58 -7.84 -17.37 -4.85
CA LYS A 58 -7.27 -18.71 -4.89
C LYS A 58 -6.28 -18.76 -6.03
N THR A 59 -4.99 -18.81 -5.71
CA THR A 59 -3.97 -19.12 -6.69
C THR A 59 -3.88 -20.63 -6.84
N TYR A 60 -4.34 -21.13 -7.99
CA TYR A 60 -4.13 -22.52 -8.40
C TYR A 60 -2.77 -22.61 -9.08
N ASP A 61 -1.74 -22.97 -8.32
CA ASP A 61 -0.48 -23.39 -8.91
C ASP A 61 -0.62 -24.86 -9.34
N SER A 62 -0.60 -25.12 -10.65
CA SER A 62 -0.75 -26.47 -11.20
C SER A 62 0.43 -27.39 -10.87
N ASN A 63 1.47 -26.87 -10.23
CA ASN A 63 2.71 -27.59 -9.89
C ASN A 63 3.03 -27.64 -8.38
N ALA A 64 2.20 -27.09 -7.49
CA ALA A 64 2.43 -27.11 -6.04
C ALA A 64 1.23 -27.72 -5.29
N TYR A 65 1.47 -28.72 -4.44
CA TYR A 65 0.49 -29.34 -3.54
C TYR A 65 0.02 -28.42 -2.38
N THR A 66 -0.07 -27.11 -2.62
CA THR A 66 -0.50 -26.11 -1.64
C THR A 66 -1.39 -25.07 -2.31
N ASP A 67 -2.67 -25.07 -1.94
CA ASP A 67 -3.58 -23.98 -2.29
C ASP A 67 -3.05 -22.67 -1.69
N GLY A 68 -2.60 -21.75 -2.54
CA GLY A 68 -2.24 -20.40 -2.14
C GLY A 68 -3.51 -19.56 -1.98
N ILE A 69 -3.76 -19.05 -0.78
CA ILE A 69 -4.71 -17.94 -0.61
C ILE A 69 -3.90 -16.65 -0.72
N THR A 70 -4.09 -15.92 -1.82
CA THR A 70 -3.48 -14.60 -2.01
C THR A 70 -4.51 -13.54 -1.61
N HIS A 71 -4.15 -12.70 -0.63
CA HIS A 71 -5.00 -11.61 -0.19
C HIS A 71 -4.69 -10.35 -1.00
N SER A 72 -5.69 -9.88 -1.75
CA SER A 72 -5.63 -8.60 -2.45
C SER A 72 -5.89 -7.47 -1.46
N HIS A 73 -4.91 -6.58 -1.31
CA HIS A 73 -4.97 -5.44 -0.40
C HIS A 73 -5.22 -4.13 -1.15
N GLU A 74 -6.23 -3.40 -0.69
CA GLU A 74 -6.51 -2.02 -1.08
C GLU A 74 -5.99 -1.08 0.00
N TYR A 75 -5.22 -0.06 -0.39
CA TYR A 75 -4.67 0.95 0.49
C TYR A 75 -5.42 2.28 0.31
N SER A 76 -5.62 3.01 1.40
CA SER A 76 -6.31 4.31 1.42
C SER A 76 -5.80 5.20 2.56
N LEU A 77 -6.15 6.49 2.53
CA LEU A 77 -5.92 7.40 3.67
C LEU A 77 -6.91 7.10 4.79
N THR A 78 -6.43 7.18 6.04
CA THR A 78 -7.31 7.31 7.22
C THR A 78 -7.92 8.71 7.26
N GLU A 79 -8.86 8.95 8.17
CA GLU A 79 -9.38 10.31 8.42
C GLU A 79 -8.25 11.29 8.80
N LYS A 80 -7.28 10.84 9.60
CA LYS A 80 -6.08 11.60 9.96
C LYS A 80 -5.19 11.88 8.76
N GLY A 81 -5.01 10.88 7.89
CA GLY A 81 -4.25 11.00 6.64
C GLY A 81 -4.86 11.99 5.65
N LYS A 82 -6.20 12.14 5.63
CA LYS A 82 -6.89 13.13 4.80
C LYS A 82 -6.71 14.56 5.31
N ALA A 83 -6.60 14.74 6.63
CA ALA A 83 -6.46 16.05 7.26
C ALA A 83 -5.02 16.62 7.23
N THR A 84 -4.03 15.78 6.90
CA THR A 84 -2.61 16.13 6.73
C THR A 84 -2.34 16.42 5.25
#